data_AF-A0A7R9QH53-F1
#
_entry.id   AF-A0A7R9QH53-F1
#
_cell.length_a   1.000
_cell.length_b   1.000
_cell.length_c   1.000
_cell.angle_alpha   90.00
_cell.angle_beta   90.00
_cell.angle_gamma   90.00
#
_symmetry.space_group_name_H-M   'P 1'
#
loop_
_entity.id
_entity.type
_entity.pdbx_description
1 polymer ?
#
loop_
_entity_poly.entity_id
_entity_poly.type
_entity_poly.pdbx_seq_one_letter_code
_entity_poly.pdbx_strand_id
1 'polypeptide(L)'
;YRRSEPAQVGLQGKDNEKLAAWCAGPIGRSVMDRFLLQSLPQLLSPKGSLYLMTLAINKTEEIREMMAEIGFEVTVVLESIRERPPFPEHIKALRIRRPVIIY
;
A
#
# COMPACT_ATOMS: atom_id res chain seq x y z
N TYR A 1 -5.99 -25.57 10.31
CA TYR A 1 -6.28 -24.15 10.61
C TYR A 1 -7.51 -23.73 9.81
N ARG A 2 -8.68 -23.59 10.47
CA ARG A 2 -9.91 -23.13 9.82
C ARG A 2 -9.77 -21.63 9.58
N ARG A 3 -9.72 -21.19 8.32
CA ARG A 3 -9.81 -19.78 7.94
C ARG A 3 -11.25 -19.37 8.26
N SER A 4 -11.48 -18.72 9.40
CA SER A 4 -12.74 -18.03 9.66
C SER A 4 -12.87 -16.91 8.62
N GLU A 5 -14.02 -16.83 7.96
CA GLU A 5 -14.37 -15.70 7.09
C GLU A 5 -14.10 -14.38 7.82
N PRO A 6 -13.64 -13.33 7.12
CA PRO A 6 -13.44 -12.04 7.75
C PRO A 6 -14.80 -11.58 8.26
N ALA A 7 -14.94 -11.59 9.58
CA ALA A 7 -16.16 -11.20 10.22
C ALA A 7 -16.51 -9.79 9.74
N GLN A 8 -17.65 -9.67 9.07
CA GLN A 8 -18.31 -8.38 8.83
C GLN A 8 -18.83 -7.91 10.18
N VAL A 9 -17.92 -7.54 11.08
CA VAL A 9 -18.29 -7.08 12.42
C VAL A 9 -18.71 -5.62 12.26
N GLY A 10 -20.01 -5.37 12.38
CA GLY A 10 -20.52 -4.02 12.60
C GLY A 10 -19.96 -3.52 13.94
N LEU A 11 -18.91 -2.70 13.89
CA LEU A 11 -18.19 -2.21 15.06
C LEU A 11 -18.39 -0.71 15.25
N GLN A 12 -18.52 -0.31 16.50
CA GLN A 12 -18.92 1.04 16.93
C GLN A 12 -17.73 1.76 17.58
N GLY A 13 -17.56 3.05 17.28
CA GLY A 13 -16.74 4.02 18.02
C GLY A 13 -15.24 3.71 18.17
N LYS A 14 -14.84 3.01 19.24
CA LYS A 14 -13.43 2.83 19.67
C LYS A 14 -12.74 1.60 19.09
N ASP A 15 -13.47 0.53 18.80
CA ASP A 15 -12.89 -0.67 18.19
C ASP A 15 -12.50 -0.40 16.72
N ASN A 16 -13.19 0.54 16.09
CA ASN A 16 -12.88 1.02 14.74
C ASN A 16 -11.52 1.72 14.66
N GLU A 17 -11.10 2.45 15.69
CA GLU A 17 -9.81 3.16 15.70
C GLU A 17 -8.64 2.16 15.71
N LYS A 18 -8.74 1.10 16.51
CA LYS A 18 -7.73 0.03 16.56
C LYS A 18 -7.68 -0.77 15.28
N LEU A 19 -8.84 -1.05 14.69
CA LEU A 19 -8.90 -1.73 13.40
C LEU A 19 -8.38 -0.84 12.28
N ALA A 20 -8.61 0.48 12.31
CA ALA A 20 -8.08 1.40 11.32
C ALA A 20 -6.55 1.41 11.24
N ALA A 21 -5.86 1.02 12.32
CA ALA A 21 -4.40 0.91 12.33
C ALA A 21 -3.84 -0.23 11.45
N TRP A 22 -4.61 -1.29 11.16
CA TRP A 22 -4.11 -2.46 10.43
C TRP A 22 -5.06 -3.06 9.39
N CYS A 23 -6.38 -2.94 9.60
CA CYS A 23 -7.40 -3.55 8.75
C CYS A 23 -7.65 -2.67 7.52
N ALA A 24 -6.90 -2.94 6.46
CA ALA A 24 -7.01 -2.23 5.19
C ALA A 24 -7.85 -2.97 4.13
N GLY A 25 -8.75 -3.87 4.56
CA GLY A 25 -9.60 -4.66 3.66
C GLY A 25 -8.88 -5.83 2.98
N PRO A 26 -9.45 -6.39 1.89
CA PRO A 26 -8.84 -7.48 1.13
C PRO A 26 -7.38 -7.19 0.81
N ILE A 27 -6.52 -8.18 1.05
CA ILE A 27 -5.07 -8.12 0.79
C ILE A 27 -4.38 -6.86 1.34
N GLY A 28 -4.97 -6.22 2.35
CA GLY A 28 -4.49 -5.03 3.03
C GLY A 28 -4.40 -3.78 2.14
N ARG A 29 -5.26 -3.63 1.12
CA ARG A 29 -5.08 -2.61 0.07
C ARG A 29 -6.19 -1.59 -0.14
N SER A 30 -7.42 -1.85 0.27
CA SER A 30 -8.55 -0.97 -0.02
C SER A 30 -8.36 0.48 0.45
N VAL A 31 -7.65 0.68 1.56
CA VAL A 31 -7.32 2.04 2.05
C VAL A 31 -6.24 2.69 1.19
N MET A 32 -5.16 1.96 0.85
CA MET A 32 -4.06 2.53 0.07
C MET A 32 -4.50 2.83 -1.37
N ASP A 33 -5.26 1.94 -2.01
CA ASP A 33 -5.67 2.09 -3.41
C ASP A 33 -6.53 3.35 -3.60
N ARG A 34 -7.47 3.60 -2.67
CA ARG A 34 -8.27 4.85 -2.69
C ARG A 34 -7.38 6.09 -2.56
N PHE A 35 -6.44 6.08 -1.62
CA PHE A 35 -5.53 7.21 -1.45
C PHE A 35 -4.65 7.43 -2.69
N LEU A 36 -4.04 6.37 -3.21
CA LEU A 36 -3.14 6.41 -4.36
C LEU A 36 -3.85 6.87 -5.65
N LEU A 37 -5.07 6.37 -5.91
CA LEU A 37 -5.81 6.69 -7.12
C LEU A 37 -6.52 8.04 -7.06
N GLN A 38 -7.05 8.43 -5.89
CA GLN A 38 -7.95 9.59 -5.81
C GLN A 38 -7.27 10.83 -5.21
N SER A 39 -6.39 10.65 -4.22
CA SER A 39 -5.84 11.76 -3.44
C SER A 39 -4.43 12.16 -3.88
N LEU A 40 -3.56 11.17 -4.10
CA LEU A 40 -2.16 11.42 -4.45
C LEU A 40 -1.96 12.30 -5.69
N PRO A 41 -2.74 12.18 -6.79
CA PRO A 41 -2.57 13.01 -7.98
C PRO A 41 -2.76 14.51 -7.72
N GLN A 42 -3.52 14.87 -6.70
CA GLN A 42 -3.78 16.27 -6.34
C GLN A 42 -2.80 16.77 -5.26
N LEU A 43 -2.22 15.84 -4.49
CA LEU A 43 -1.35 16.16 -3.36
C LEU A 43 0.13 16.26 -3.76
N LEU A 44 0.60 15.43 -4.69
CA LEU A 44 2.03 15.35 -5.00
C LEU A 44 2.46 16.47 -5.95
N SER A 45 3.33 17.35 -5.44
CA SER A 45 3.96 18.41 -6.24
C SER A 45 4.81 17.83 -7.38
N PRO A 46 5.16 18.63 -8.40
CA PRO A 46 5.96 18.16 -9.54
C PRO A 46 7.29 17.48 -9.16
N LYS A 47 7.93 17.92 -8.07
CA LYS A 47 9.18 17.36 -7.54
C LYS A 47 8.98 16.53 -6.26
N GLY A 48 7.73 16.31 -5.85
CA GLY A 48 7.38 15.58 -4.64
C GLY A 48 7.68 14.09 -4.75
N SER A 49 7.88 13.45 -3.60
CA SER A 49 8.01 11.99 -3.50
C SER A 49 7.14 11.48 -2.37
N LEU A 50 6.40 10.40 -2.62
CA LEU A 50 5.70 9.62 -1.62
C LEU A 50 6.50 8.34 -1.34
N TYR A 51 6.62 7.97 -0.07
CA TYR A 51 7.20 6.69 0.34
C TYR A 51 6.11 5.80 0.91
N LEU A 52 6.00 4.58 0.40
CA LEU A 52 4.98 3.61 0.79
C LEU A 52 5.64 2.30 1.22
N MET A 53 5.35 1.82 2.43
CA MET A 53 5.74 0.48 2.86
C MET A 53 4.69 -0.54 2.43
N THR A 54 5.14 -1.66 1.89
CA THR A 54 4.28 -2.75 1.43
C THR A 54 4.79 -4.09 1.95
N LEU A 55 3.88 -5.02 2.18
CA LEU A 55 4.14 -6.43 2.44
C LEU A 55 3.96 -7.25 1.15
N ALA A 56 4.49 -8.47 1.08
CA ALA A 56 4.27 -9.37 -0.06
C ALA A 56 2.77 -9.56 -0.41
N ILE A 57 1.88 -9.59 0.58
CA ILE A 57 0.43 -9.70 0.35
C ILE A 57 -0.16 -8.49 -0.38
N ASN A 58 0.50 -7.32 -0.33
CA ASN A 58 0.08 -6.11 -1.02
C ASN A 58 0.45 -6.09 -2.51
N LYS A 59 0.96 -7.20 -3.10
CA LYS A 59 1.36 -7.38 -4.52
C LYS A 59 1.85 -6.08 -5.17
N THR A 60 3.06 -5.69 -4.79
CA THR A 60 3.73 -4.46 -5.23
C THR A 60 3.73 -4.21 -6.74
N GLU A 61 3.83 -5.26 -7.57
CA GLU A 61 3.85 -5.08 -9.02
C GLU A 61 2.50 -4.56 -9.57
N GLU A 62 1.37 -5.02 -9.02
CA GLU A 62 0.05 -4.47 -9.41
C GLU A 62 -0.08 -2.99 -9.03
N ILE A 63 0.49 -2.59 -7.88
CA ILE A 63 0.54 -1.18 -7.47
C ILE A 63 1.39 -0.38 -8.47
N ARG A 64 2.52 -0.93 -8.91
CA ARG A 64 3.40 -0.28 -9.88
C ARG A 64 2.70 -0.07 -11.22
N GLU A 65 2.01 -1.08 -11.74
CA GLU A 65 1.24 -1.02 -12.98
C GLU A 65 0.14 0.03 -12.88
N MET A 66 -0.68 -0.05 -11.83
CA MET A 66 -1.75 0.92 -11.56
C MET A 66 -1.24 2.36 -11.48
N MET A 67 -0.13 2.61 -10.76
CA MET A 67 0.43 3.95 -10.65
C MET A 67 1.02 4.47 -11.97
N ALA A 68 1.55 3.57 -12.80
CA ALA A 68 2.05 3.94 -14.13
C ALA A 68 0.91 4.42 -15.05
N GLU A 69 -0.26 3.78 -15.00
CA GLU A 69 -1.45 4.17 -15.78
C GLU A 69 -1.90 5.61 -15.47
N ILE A 70 -1.72 6.08 -14.23
CA ILE A 70 -2.05 7.45 -13.80
C ILE A 70 -0.85 8.41 -13.82
N GLY A 71 0.24 8.04 -14.50
CA GLY A 71 1.35 8.94 -14.78
C GLY A 71 2.37 9.10 -13.65
N PHE A 72 2.54 8.08 -12.81
CA PHE A 72 3.56 8.04 -11.76
C PHE A 72 4.59 6.94 -12.01
N GLU A 73 5.82 7.20 -11.58
CA GLU A 73 6.89 6.23 -11.52
C GLU A 73 6.98 5.64 -10.11
N VAL A 74 7.08 4.32 -10.03
CA VAL A 74 7.27 3.59 -8.78
C VAL A 74 8.59 2.83 -8.81
N THR A 75 9.44 3.07 -7.81
CA THR A 75 10.73 2.39 -7.64
C THR A 75 10.81 1.76 -6.26
N VAL A 76 11.28 0.51 -6.15
CA VAL A 76 11.65 -0.08 -4.86
C VAL A 76 12.96 0.56 -4.40
N VAL A 77 12.96 1.19 -3.23
CA VAL A 77 14.15 1.85 -2.66
C VAL A 77 14.78 1.05 -1.54
N LEU A 78 14.00 0.22 -0.86
CA LEU A 78 14.47 -0.70 0.19
C LEU A 78 13.66 -1.99 0.14
N GLU A 79 14.32 -3.09 0.46
CA GLU A 79 13.70 -4.41 0.57
C GLU A 79 14.31 -5.11 1.78
N SER A 80 13.46 -5.68 2.63
CA SER A 80 13.86 -6.45 3.81
C SER A 80 13.05 -7.72 3.85
N ILE A 81 13.75 -8.83 4.02
CA ILE A 81 13.16 -10.15 4.23
C ILE A 81 13.56 -10.59 5.63
N ARG A 82 12.55 -10.82 6.48
CA ARG A 82 12.74 -11.46 7.78
C ARG A 82 12.10 -12.83 7.74
N GLU A 83 12.94 -13.86 7.74
CA GLU A 83 12.52 -15.24 7.85
C GLU A 83 12.17 -15.55 9.30
N ARG A 84 10.98 -15.12 9.73
CA ARG A 84 10.41 -15.50 11.03
C ARG A 84 9.28 -16.50 10.82
N PRO A 85 9.51 -17.80 10.99
CA PRO A 85 8.42 -18.78 10.94
C PRO A 85 7.35 -18.47 12.00
N PRO A 86 6.05 -18.64 11.70
CA PRO A 86 5.48 -19.14 10.43
C PRO A 86 5.14 -18.02 9.41
N PHE A 87 5.53 -16.76 9.67
CA PHE A 87 5.15 -15.59 8.87
C PHE A 87 6.40 -14.86 8.38
N PRO A 88 6.97 -15.25 7.23
CA PRO A 88 8.04 -14.47 6.63
C PRO A 88 7.53 -13.05 6.33
N GLU A 89 8.23 -12.04 6.85
CA GLU A 89 7.93 -10.64 6.58
C GLU A 89 8.78 -10.20 5.40
N HIS A 90 8.14 -10.08 4.25
CA HIS A 90 8.77 -9.50 3.07
C HIS A 90 8.24 -8.09 2.89
N ILE A 91 9.05 -7.11 3.32
CA ILE A 91 8.70 -5.69 3.33
C ILE A 91 9.47 -4.98 2.21
N LYS A 92 8.76 -4.20 1.41
CA LYS A 92 9.34 -3.31 0.39
C LYS A 92 8.94 -1.88 0.67
N ALA A 93 9.91 -0.96 0.66
CA ALA A 93 9.65 0.47 0.61
C ALA A 93 9.66 0.94 -0.84
N LEU A 94 8.55 1.50 -1.29
CA LEU A 94 8.38 2.07 -2.61
C LEU A 94 8.55 3.58 -2.53
N ARG A 95 9.18 4.16 -3.54
CA ARG A 95 9.15 5.59 -3.80
C ARG A 95 8.29 5.82 -5.05
N ILE A 96 7.28 6.66 -4.89
CA ILE A 96 6.33 7.06 -5.92
C ILE A 96 6.55 8.54 -6.23
N ARG A 97 6.75 8.87 -7.50
CA ARG A 97 7.01 10.25 -7.95
C ARG A 97 6.45 10.49 -9.34
N ARG A 98 6.30 11.74 -9.73
CA ARG A 98 6.02 12.07 -11.14
C ARG A 98 7.29 11.83 -11.98
N PRO A 99 7.16 11.34 -13.22
CA PRO A 99 8.29 11.17 -14.11
C PRO A 99 8.94 12.53 -14.41
N VAL A 100 10.27 12.53 -14.54
CA VAL A 100 11.00 13.71 -15.00
C VAL A 100 10.95 13.72 -16.52
N ILE A 101 10.20 14.65 -17.10
CA ILE A 101 10.18 14.88 -18.54
C ILE A 101 11.36 15.80 -18.85
N ILE A 102 12.34 15.28 -19.61
CA ILE A 102 13.45 16.07 -20.15
C ILE A 102 13.10 16.35 -21.61
N TYR A 103 13.05 17.62 -22.00
CA TYR A 103 12.85 18.09 -23.38
C TYR A 103 14.18 18.31 -24.08
#